data_AF-A0A6N6KZ89-F1
#
_entry.id   AF-A0A6N6KZ89-F1
#
_cell.length_a   1.000
_cell.length_b   1.000
_cell.length_c   1.000
_cell.angle_alpha   90.00
_cell.angle_beta   90.00
_cell.angle_gamma   90.00
#
_symmetry.space_group_name_H-M   'P 1'
#
loop_
_entity.id
_entity.type
_entity.pdbx_description
1 polymer ?
#
loop_
_entity_poly.entity_id
_entity_poly.type
_entity_poly.pdbx_seq_one_letter_code
_entity_poly.pdbx_strand_id
1 'polypeptide(L)'
;MYAVVVGLFVLATSATSFAFMLTQGQLAQVSNRGIGYEADQILEHVDPDESVWINQIGWSLYPGFIRKDVGSINPEFIWSLTDFIPKKRLLQKSEPAISYAFPWLAIEDFEKEIEENYISKIVLVISTNGLVEFPFQEQKTLIENQPWTELIEELALKNKDVYIFNVIN
;
A
#
# COMPACT_ATOMS: atom_id res chain seq x y z
N MET A 1 -26.24 -39.39 -21.19
CA MET A 1 -25.98 -39.24 -19.73
C MET A 1 -24.60 -38.67 -19.46
N TYR A 2 -23.50 -39.29 -19.93
CA TYR A 2 -22.13 -38.79 -19.70
C TYR A 2 -21.88 -37.36 -20.22
N ALA A 3 -22.35 -37.01 -21.42
CA ALA A 3 -22.20 -35.66 -21.97
C ALA A 3 -22.89 -34.58 -21.11
N VAL A 4 -24.03 -34.90 -20.49
CA VAL A 4 -24.75 -33.99 -19.60
C VAL A 4 -23.98 -33.80 -18.29
N VAL A 5 -23.46 -34.89 -17.72
CA VAL A 5 -22.64 -34.83 -16.49
C VAL A 5 -21.36 -34.03 -16.74
N VAL A 6 -20.67 -34.25 -17.85
CA VAL A 6 -19.47 -33.49 -18.23
C VAL A 6 -19.82 -32.00 -18.44
N GLY A 7 -20.93 -31.70 -19.13
CA GLY A 7 -21.38 -30.32 -19.32
C GLY A 7 -21.68 -29.59 -18.00
N LEU A 8 -22.32 -30.27 -17.04
CA LEU A 8 -22.58 -29.70 -15.71
C LEU A 8 -21.28 -29.44 -14.93
N PHE A 9 -20.28 -30.33 -15.02
CA PHE A 9 -18.98 -30.13 -14.39
C PHE A 9 -18.22 -28.94 -15.00
N VAL A 10 -18.25 -28.79 -16.33
CA VAL A 10 -17.62 -27.64 -17.01
C VAL A 10 -18.29 -26.33 -16.61
N LEU A 11 -19.62 -26.30 -16.53
CA LEU A 11 -20.35 -25.11 -16.07
C LEU A 11 -20.04 -24.78 -14.61
N ALA A 12 -20.03 -25.76 -13.72
CA ALA A 12 -19.73 -25.55 -12.31
C ALA A 12 -18.30 -25.02 -12.12
N THR A 13 -17.31 -25.62 -12.78
CA THR A 13 -15.90 -25.17 -12.70
C THR A 13 -15.67 -23.80 -13.34
N SER A 14 -16.37 -23.49 -14.43
CA SER A 14 -16.30 -22.16 -15.06
C SER A 14 -16.94 -21.10 -14.16
N ALA A 15 -18.09 -21.41 -13.56
CA ALA A 15 -18.79 -20.51 -12.65
C ALA A 15 -17.98 -20.23 -11.38
N THR A 16 -17.35 -21.25 -10.78
CA THR A 16 -16.49 -21.05 -9.61
C THR A 16 -15.22 -20.28 -9.96
N SER A 17 -14.60 -20.54 -11.11
CA SER A 17 -13.43 -19.78 -11.58
C SER A 17 -13.77 -18.31 -11.80
N PHE A 18 -14.94 -18.03 -12.38
CA PHE A 18 -15.43 -16.67 -12.60
C PHE A 18 -15.77 -15.97 -11.28
N ALA A 19 -16.46 -16.64 -10.36
CA ALA A 19 -16.75 -16.11 -9.04
C ALA A 19 -15.46 -15.82 -8.24
N PHE A 20 -14.48 -16.72 -8.31
CA PHE A 20 -13.16 -16.49 -7.72
C PHE A 20 -12.48 -15.27 -8.34
N MET A 21 -12.47 -15.14 -9.67
CA MET A 21 -11.87 -13.99 -10.37
C MET A 21 -12.47 -12.65 -9.91
N LEU A 22 -13.80 -12.59 -9.71
CA LEU A 22 -14.51 -11.40 -9.28
C LEU A 22 -14.38 -11.07 -7.79
N THR A 23 -14.14 -12.05 -6.94
CA THR A 23 -14.13 -11.86 -5.47
C THR A 23 -12.74 -11.86 -4.86
N GLN A 24 -11.82 -12.68 -5.39
CA GLN A 24 -10.48 -12.87 -4.82
C GLN A 24 -9.35 -12.80 -5.86
N GLY A 25 -9.68 -12.95 -7.15
CA GLY A 25 -8.71 -12.95 -8.23
C GLY A 25 -8.27 -11.55 -8.66
N GLN A 26 -7.59 -11.50 -9.81
CA GLN A 26 -6.92 -10.29 -10.29
C GLN A 26 -7.88 -9.11 -10.50
N LEU A 27 -9.12 -9.36 -10.96
CA LEU A 27 -10.11 -8.28 -11.15
C LEU A 27 -10.57 -7.67 -9.81
N ALA A 28 -10.81 -8.52 -8.80
CA ALA A 28 -11.12 -8.06 -7.45
C ALA A 28 -9.97 -7.21 -6.89
N GLN A 29 -8.74 -7.67 -7.09
CA GLN A 29 -7.56 -6.95 -6.62
C GLN A 29 -7.33 -5.64 -7.40
N VAL A 30 -7.59 -5.56 -8.71
CA VAL A 30 -7.50 -4.29 -9.45
C VAL A 30 -8.59 -3.32 -9.01
N SER A 31 -9.82 -3.80 -8.81
CA SER A 31 -10.91 -2.99 -8.30
C SER A 31 -10.62 -2.49 -6.88
N ASN A 32 -10.05 -3.34 -6.02
CA ASN A 32 -9.71 -2.96 -4.65
C ASN A 32 -8.48 -2.06 -4.66
N ARG A 33 -7.32 -2.54 -5.16
CA ARG A 33 -5.99 -1.88 -5.12
C ARG A 33 -5.88 -0.58 -5.93
N GLY A 34 -6.57 -0.48 -7.07
CA GLY A 34 -6.50 0.69 -7.96
C GLY A 34 -7.69 1.62 -7.79
N ILE A 35 -8.83 1.26 -8.38
CA ILE A 35 -10.01 2.12 -8.49
C ILE A 35 -10.70 2.36 -7.13
N GLY A 36 -10.64 1.39 -6.21
CA GLY A 36 -11.31 1.46 -4.91
C GLY A 36 -10.53 2.22 -3.83
N TYR A 37 -9.20 2.08 -3.80
CA TYR A 37 -8.35 2.83 -2.89
C TYR A 37 -7.95 4.21 -3.41
N GLU A 38 -8.25 4.56 -4.67
CA GLU A 38 -7.92 5.87 -5.25
C GLU A 38 -6.44 6.25 -5.01
N ALA A 39 -5.57 5.24 -5.05
CA ALA A 39 -4.17 5.37 -4.72
C ALA A 39 -3.45 6.40 -5.59
N ASP A 40 -3.77 6.44 -6.89
CA ASP A 40 -3.22 7.43 -7.82
C ASP A 40 -3.59 8.86 -7.40
N GLN A 41 -4.85 9.08 -6.99
CA GLN A 41 -5.30 10.40 -6.52
C GLN A 41 -4.51 10.80 -5.28
N ILE A 42 -4.31 9.90 -4.31
CA ILE A 42 -3.52 10.19 -3.10
C ILE A 42 -2.08 10.55 -3.45
N LEU A 43 -1.47 9.80 -4.38
CA LEU A 43 -0.07 10.00 -4.77
C LEU A 43 0.15 11.26 -5.61
N GLU A 44 -0.87 11.82 -6.26
CA GLU A 44 -0.76 13.12 -6.97
C GLU A 44 -0.45 14.29 -6.03
N HIS A 45 -0.70 14.14 -4.72
CA HIS A 45 -0.44 15.16 -3.70
C HIS A 45 0.92 15.00 -3.00
N VAL A 46 1.71 14.01 -3.40
CA VAL A 46 3.04 13.76 -2.85
C VAL A 46 4.04 13.82 -4.00
N ASP A 47 5.13 14.58 -3.85
CA ASP A 47 6.13 14.66 -4.91
C ASP A 47 6.76 13.27 -5.09
N PRO A 48 6.92 12.77 -6.34
CA PRO A 48 7.55 11.49 -6.60
C PRO A 48 8.91 11.30 -5.94
N ASP A 49 9.68 12.36 -5.71
CA ASP A 49 11.03 12.30 -5.14
C ASP A 49 11.06 12.47 -3.59
N GLU A 50 9.92 12.79 -2.96
CA GLU A 50 9.81 13.00 -1.50
C GLU A 50 9.67 11.68 -0.74
N SER A 51 10.42 11.48 0.33
CA SER A 51 10.25 10.35 1.24
C SER A 51 8.90 10.43 1.99
N VAL A 52 8.04 9.43 1.80
CA VAL A 52 6.69 9.40 2.37
C VAL A 52 6.49 8.19 3.26
N TRP A 53 5.80 8.37 4.39
CA TRP A 53 5.19 7.28 5.13
C TRP A 53 3.70 7.21 4.86
N ILE A 54 3.17 6.00 4.61
CA ILE A 54 1.75 5.77 4.40
C ILE A 54 1.30 4.65 5.33
N ASN A 55 0.17 4.83 6.04
CA ASN A 55 -0.38 3.76 6.86
C ASN A 55 -0.79 2.54 6.01
N GLN A 56 -0.75 1.34 6.60
CA GLN A 56 -0.84 0.07 5.85
C GLN A 56 -2.26 -0.25 5.34
N ILE A 57 -2.72 0.46 4.33
CA ILE A 57 -4.10 0.40 3.81
C ILE A 57 -4.34 -0.65 2.70
N GLY A 58 -3.48 -1.67 2.64
CA GLY A 58 -3.65 -2.83 1.75
C GLY A 58 -3.02 -2.72 0.36
N TRP A 59 -2.39 -1.60 0.03
CA TRP A 59 -1.64 -1.40 -1.23
C TRP A 59 -0.17 -1.03 -1.03
N SER A 60 0.47 -1.47 0.06
CA SER A 60 1.83 -1.08 0.48
C SER A 60 2.94 -1.13 -0.59
N LEU A 61 2.83 -1.97 -1.63
CA LEU A 61 3.81 -2.04 -2.74
C LEU A 61 3.51 -1.09 -3.90
N TYR A 62 2.28 -0.60 -4.00
CA TYR A 62 1.83 0.20 -5.14
C TYR A 62 2.39 1.65 -5.15
N PRO A 63 2.63 2.36 -4.01
CA PRO A 63 3.37 3.61 -4.04
C PRO A 63 4.74 3.38 -4.65
N GLY A 64 5.43 2.32 -4.22
CA GLY A 64 6.77 2.03 -4.72
C GLY A 64 6.79 1.72 -6.22
N PHE A 65 5.76 1.04 -6.74
CA PHE A 65 5.65 0.79 -8.17
C PHE A 65 5.41 2.07 -9.00
N ILE A 66 4.42 2.88 -8.62
CA ILE A 66 4.04 4.09 -9.37
C ILE A 66 5.14 5.16 -9.30
N ARG A 67 5.76 5.30 -8.13
CA ARG A 67 6.84 6.26 -7.90
C ARG A 67 8.21 5.75 -8.34
N LYS A 68 8.27 4.56 -8.93
CA LYS A 68 9.51 3.89 -9.38
C LYS A 68 10.55 3.74 -8.28
N ASP A 69 10.09 3.57 -7.05
CA ASP A 69 10.90 3.29 -5.88
C ASP A 69 11.28 1.80 -5.87
N VAL A 70 12.35 1.49 -6.60
CA VAL A 70 12.94 0.16 -6.63
C VAL A 70 13.60 -0.19 -5.28
N GLY A 71 13.82 0.80 -4.40
CA GLY A 71 14.42 0.60 -3.08
C GLY A 71 13.49 -0.05 -2.08
N SER A 72 12.23 0.34 -2.13
CA SER A 72 11.16 -0.21 -1.28
C SER A 72 10.78 -1.65 -1.61
N ILE A 73 11.17 -2.15 -2.79
CA ILE A 73 10.76 -3.47 -3.27
C ILE A 73 11.93 -4.44 -3.14
N ASN A 74 11.76 -5.46 -2.28
CA ASN A 74 12.72 -6.56 -2.27
C ASN A 74 12.61 -7.34 -3.59
N PRO A 75 13.67 -7.46 -4.39
CA PRO A 75 13.62 -8.22 -5.65
C PRO A 75 13.27 -9.71 -5.47
N GLU A 76 13.43 -10.25 -4.26
CA GLU A 76 13.08 -11.65 -3.91
C GLU A 76 11.79 -11.74 -3.07
N PHE A 77 10.92 -10.72 -3.07
CA PHE A 77 9.76 -10.65 -2.17
C PHE A 77 8.74 -11.80 -2.30
N ILE A 78 8.60 -12.41 -3.49
CA ILE A 78 7.70 -13.57 -3.71
C ILE A 78 8.48 -14.87 -3.88
N TRP A 79 9.67 -14.79 -4.50
CA TRP A 79 10.45 -15.96 -4.87
C TRP A 79 11.89 -15.77 -4.43
N SER A 80 12.34 -16.65 -3.54
CA SER A 80 13.77 -16.76 -3.22
C SER A 80 14.47 -17.50 -4.36
N LEU A 81 15.41 -16.83 -5.01
CA LEU A 81 16.25 -17.44 -6.03
C LEU A 81 17.33 -18.26 -5.35
N THR A 82 17.59 -19.43 -5.91
CA THR A 82 18.72 -20.27 -5.49
C THR A 82 20.05 -19.62 -5.84
N ASP A 83 21.08 -19.85 -5.01
CA ASP A 83 22.38 -19.17 -5.15
C ASP A 83 23.11 -19.50 -6.45
N PHE A 84 22.78 -20.62 -7.10
CA PHE A 84 23.41 -20.99 -8.36
C PHE A 84 22.94 -20.13 -9.54
N ILE A 85 21.87 -19.33 -9.40
CA ILE A 85 21.37 -18.46 -10.47
C ILE A 85 22.34 -17.29 -10.68
N PRO A 86 23.05 -17.20 -11.82
CA PRO A 86 24.13 -16.23 -12.01
C PRO A 86 23.71 -14.76 -11.96
N LYS A 87 22.41 -14.50 -12.16
CA LYS A 87 21.82 -13.15 -12.12
C LYS A 87 21.34 -12.74 -10.72
N LYS A 88 21.31 -13.63 -9.72
CA LYS A 88 20.88 -13.30 -8.35
C LYS A 88 21.72 -12.15 -7.77
N ARG A 89 23.04 -12.19 -8.00
CA ARG A 89 23.99 -11.12 -7.60
C ARG A 89 23.77 -9.75 -8.26
N LEU A 90 22.93 -9.68 -9.29
CA LEU A 90 22.60 -8.42 -9.97
C LEU A 90 21.32 -7.78 -9.41
N LEU A 91 20.62 -8.47 -8.52
CA LEU A 91 19.47 -7.93 -7.83
C LEU A 91 19.98 -6.96 -6.76
N GLN A 92 19.89 -5.67 -7.08
CA GLN A 92 20.25 -4.59 -6.17
C GLN A 92 18.97 -3.87 -5.76
N LYS A 93 18.89 -3.52 -4.47
CA LYS A 93 17.96 -2.49 -4.03
C LYS A 93 18.57 -1.14 -4.38
N SER A 94 17.74 -0.25 -4.92
CA SER A 94 18.08 1.16 -5.06
C SER A 94 18.01 1.80 -3.68
N GLU A 95 19.09 2.34 -3.13
CA GLU A 95 18.98 3.16 -1.91
C GLU A 95 19.06 4.65 -2.28
N PRO A 96 18.31 5.52 -1.57
CA PRO A 96 17.35 5.22 -0.50
C PRO A 96 15.96 4.80 -1.02
N ALA A 97 15.19 4.12 -0.18
CA ALA A 97 13.75 3.99 -0.37
C ALA A 97 13.08 5.36 -0.14
N ILE A 98 11.95 5.59 -0.80
CA ILE A 98 11.18 6.84 -0.69
C ILE A 98 9.71 6.60 -0.31
N SER A 99 9.26 5.35 -0.22
CA SER A 99 7.91 4.97 0.19
C SER A 99 7.94 3.96 1.34
N TYR A 100 7.55 4.41 2.53
CA TYR A 100 7.62 3.67 3.77
C TYR A 100 6.24 3.28 4.29
N ALA A 101 6.14 2.09 4.87
CA ALA A 101 4.93 1.59 5.52
C ALA A 101 5.30 0.60 6.63
N PHE A 102 5.69 1.13 7.79
CA PHE A 102 6.11 0.33 8.94
C PHE A 102 5.15 0.51 10.13
N PRO A 103 4.97 -0.54 10.95
CA PRO A 103 4.23 -0.43 12.20
C PRO A 103 5.07 0.25 13.28
N TRP A 104 4.41 0.93 14.21
CA TRP A 104 5.03 1.54 15.39
C TRP A 104 4.11 1.37 16.61
N LEU A 105 4.68 1.39 17.81
CA LEU A 105 3.93 1.19 19.07
C LEU A 105 3.81 2.47 19.90
N ALA A 106 4.87 3.28 19.88
CA ALA A 106 4.95 4.54 20.59
C ALA A 106 5.26 5.67 19.60
N ILE A 107 4.80 6.88 19.90
CA ILE A 107 4.99 8.03 19.00
C ILE A 107 6.46 8.41 18.88
N GLU A 108 7.25 8.15 19.93
CA GLU A 108 8.69 8.38 19.96
C GLU A 108 9.44 7.41 19.03
N ASP A 109 8.98 6.16 18.93
CA ASP A 109 9.52 5.20 17.96
C ASP A 109 9.18 5.64 16.53
N PHE A 110 7.98 6.20 16.33
CA PHE A 110 7.56 6.71 15.03
C PHE A 110 8.39 7.93 14.60
N GLU A 111 8.56 8.92 15.48
CA GLU A 111 9.41 10.10 15.23
C GLU A 111 10.84 9.68 14.88
N LYS A 112 11.41 8.75 15.64
CA LYS A 112 12.76 8.24 15.36
C LYS A 112 12.87 7.58 13.97
N GLU A 113 11.89 6.77 13.58
CA GLU A 113 11.89 6.14 12.25
C GLU A 113 11.66 7.18 11.13
N ILE A 114 10.87 8.23 11.40
CA ILE A 114 10.70 9.37 10.48
C ILE A 114 12.04 10.07 10.26
N GLU A 115 12.80 10.35 11.32
CA GLU A 115 14.12 10.96 11.25
C GLU A 115 15.16 10.07 10.54
N GLU A 116 15.27 8.80 10.93
CA GLU A 116 16.28 7.86 10.40
C GLU A 116 16.10 7.59 8.90
N ASN A 117 14.86 7.61 8.42
CA ASN A 117 14.52 7.40 7.01
C ASN A 117 14.33 8.72 6.24
N TYR A 118 14.61 9.86 6.87
CA TYR A 118 14.47 11.21 6.31
C TYR A 118 13.08 11.47 5.72
N ILE A 119 12.01 10.98 6.35
CA ILE A 119 10.65 11.05 5.82
C ILE A 119 10.13 12.49 5.90
N SER A 120 9.76 13.06 4.75
CA SER A 120 9.26 14.45 4.67
C SER A 120 7.75 14.55 4.77
N LYS A 121 7.01 13.50 4.41
CA LYS A 121 5.53 13.50 4.43
C LYS A 121 4.93 12.27 5.10
N ILE A 122 3.84 12.50 5.81
CA ILE A 122 3.00 11.46 6.42
C ILE A 122 1.64 11.50 5.75
N VAL A 123 1.24 10.39 5.14
CA VAL A 123 -0.09 10.20 4.55
C VAL A 123 -0.88 9.24 5.41
N LEU A 124 -1.89 9.76 6.08
CA LEU A 124 -2.79 8.99 6.93
C LEU A 124 -4.14 8.85 6.24
N VAL A 125 -4.54 7.61 5.97
CA VAL A 125 -5.83 7.28 5.37
C VAL A 125 -6.74 6.67 6.41
N ILE A 126 -7.93 7.24 6.56
CA ILE A 126 -8.94 6.87 7.55
C ILE A 126 -10.20 6.41 6.82
N SER A 127 -10.77 5.30 7.23
CA SER A 127 -12.03 4.82 6.65
C SER A 127 -13.24 5.55 7.22
N THR A 128 -14.19 5.95 6.37
CA THR A 128 -15.41 6.66 6.78
C THR A 128 -16.66 5.77 6.81
N ASN A 129 -16.62 4.59 6.18
CA ASN A 129 -17.80 3.72 6.08
C ASN A 129 -17.88 2.63 7.15
N GLY A 130 -16.84 2.48 7.98
CA GLY A 130 -16.78 1.48 9.07
C GLY A 130 -16.77 0.02 8.62
N LEU A 131 -16.74 -0.27 7.32
CA LEU A 131 -16.71 -1.64 6.79
C LEU A 131 -15.30 -2.21 6.77
N VAL A 132 -14.30 -1.34 6.58
CA VAL A 132 -12.89 -1.68 6.57
C VAL A 132 -12.18 -0.70 7.47
N GLU A 133 -11.43 -1.18 8.45
CA GLU A 133 -10.57 -0.34 9.29
C GLU A 133 -9.14 -0.41 8.78
N PHE A 134 -8.51 0.75 8.67
CA PHE A 134 -7.11 0.83 8.29
C PHE A 134 -6.21 0.83 9.53
N PRO A 135 -5.06 0.14 9.49
CA PRO A 135 -4.07 0.22 10.55
C PRO A 135 -3.71 1.68 10.83
N PHE A 136 -3.59 2.02 12.12
CA PHE A 136 -3.20 3.33 12.63
C PHE A 136 -4.15 4.49 12.32
N GLN A 137 -5.35 4.24 11.78
CA GLN A 137 -6.31 5.31 11.45
C GLN A 137 -6.75 6.13 12.67
N GLU A 138 -6.72 5.54 13.87
CA GLU A 138 -7.03 6.18 15.14
C GLU A 138 -5.93 7.13 15.63
N GLN A 139 -4.73 7.05 15.04
CA GLN A 139 -3.56 7.83 15.45
C GLN A 139 -3.56 9.26 14.89
N LYS A 140 -4.59 9.66 14.14
CA LYS A 140 -4.70 11.02 13.57
C LYS A 140 -4.41 12.10 14.60
N THR A 141 -5.16 12.06 15.71
CA THR A 141 -5.03 13.05 16.77
C THR A 141 -3.65 13.02 17.43
N LEU A 142 -3.04 11.83 17.51
CA LEU A 142 -1.70 11.72 18.07
C LEU A 142 -0.65 12.38 17.17
N ILE A 143 -0.71 12.10 15.86
CA ILE A 143 0.16 12.68 14.84
C ILE A 143 -0.05 14.19 14.80
N GLU A 144 -1.29 14.66 14.65
CA GLU A 144 -1.62 16.09 14.53
C GLU A 144 -1.18 16.96 15.71
N ASN A 145 -1.05 16.38 16.90
CA ASN A 145 -0.59 17.09 18.09
C ASN A 145 0.94 17.08 18.26
N GLN A 146 1.69 16.45 17.35
CA GLN A 146 3.15 16.46 17.43
C GLN A 146 3.73 17.79 16.93
N PRO A 147 4.72 18.35 17.63
CA PRO A 147 5.34 19.63 17.25
C PRO A 147 6.13 19.56 15.95
N TRP A 148 6.52 18.36 15.52
CA TRP A 148 7.27 18.08 14.30
C TRP A 148 6.36 17.78 13.09
N THR A 149 5.04 17.93 13.23
CA THR A 149 4.09 17.72 12.12
C THR A 149 3.22 18.94 11.87
N GLU A 150 2.88 19.15 10.60
CA GLU A 150 1.91 20.17 10.18
C GLU A 150 0.94 19.58 9.16
N LEU A 151 -0.36 19.61 9.44
CA LEU A 151 -1.38 19.20 8.47
C LEU A 151 -1.41 20.21 7.32
N ILE A 152 -1.07 19.76 6.11
CA ILE A 152 -1.05 20.62 4.91
C ILE A 152 -2.27 20.40 4.01
N GLU A 153 -2.85 19.21 4.02
CA GLU A 153 -3.95 18.87 3.12
C GLU A 153 -4.87 17.80 3.69
N GLU A 154 -6.16 17.94 3.37
CA GLU A 154 -7.22 16.98 3.68
C GLU A 154 -8.02 16.69 2.40
N LEU A 155 -8.16 15.41 2.06
CA LEU A 155 -8.87 14.96 0.88
C LEU A 155 -10.00 14.01 1.29
N ALA A 156 -11.22 14.40 0.95
CA ALA A 156 -12.39 13.55 1.10
C ALA A 156 -12.53 12.66 -0.14
N LEU A 157 -12.29 11.36 0.03
CA LEU A 157 -12.36 10.35 -1.02
C LEU A 157 -13.52 9.39 -0.79
N LYS A 158 -13.79 8.50 -1.74
CA LYS A 158 -14.90 7.56 -1.58
C LYS A 158 -14.61 6.60 -0.42
N ASN A 159 -15.47 6.67 0.60
CA ASN A 159 -15.42 5.86 1.83
C ASN A 159 -14.17 6.04 2.70
N LYS A 160 -13.40 7.11 2.50
CA LYS A 160 -12.17 7.38 3.25
C LYS A 160 -11.80 8.85 3.21
N ASP A 161 -11.14 9.31 4.24
CA ASP A 161 -10.52 10.64 4.29
C ASP A 161 -9.01 10.45 4.34
N VAL A 162 -8.28 11.34 3.68
CA VAL A 162 -6.83 11.31 3.58
C VAL A 162 -6.28 12.60 4.15
N TYR A 163 -5.33 12.47 5.07
CA TYR A 163 -4.68 13.58 5.73
C TYR A 163 -3.19 13.53 5.39
N ILE A 164 -2.68 14.63 4.86
CA ILE A 164 -1.27 14.75 4.49
C ILE A 164 -0.63 15.74 5.44
N PHE A 165 0.37 15.26 6.18
CA PHE A 165 1.17 16.07 7.07
C PHE A 165 2.57 16.27 6.49
N ASN A 166 3.09 17.48 6.63
CA ASN A 166 4.48 17.79 6.42
C ASN A 166 5.27 17.55 7.70
N VAL A 167 6.49 17.03 7.60
CA VAL A 167 7.41 16.87 8.72
C VAL A 167 8.30 18.10 8.81
N ILE A 168 8.20 18.82 9.92
CA ILE A 168 8.98 20.04 10.19
C ILE A 168 10.21 19.63 10.99
N ASN A 169 11.36 19.52 10.30
CA ASN A 169 12.67 19.36 10.92
C ASN A 169 13.28 20.70 11.33
#